data_AF-A0A943RXA3-F1
#
_entry.id   AF-A0A943RXA3-F1
#
_cell.length_a   1.000
_cell.length_b   1.000
_cell.length_c   1.000
_cell.angle_alpha   90.00
_cell.angle_beta   90.00
_cell.angle_gamma   90.00
#
_symmetry.space_group_name_H-M   'P 1'
#
loop_
_entity.id
_entity.type
_entity.pdbx_description
1 polymer ?
#
loop_
_entity_poly.entity_id
_entity_poly.type
_entity_poly.pdbx_seq_one_letter_code
_entity_poly.pdbx_strand_id
1 'polypeptide(L)'
;MGKINNELNNFFRDNQEFADLVNLYVYHGEKVIRPEELEDEGQVIYPEDHKGQKHELRNDVSKRHKRGLSYRLFCLEHAESCEGQLKYVLKLLQLDQDRHAVYKEVSGNSEYRNLKPETGKVMSALLGNPSVERCIEEQCNEEGGKVNMCKALEDWEREAKQQGKAEGVKSLIEKLGVDVEKACELIGITVEEYSQMEMEL
;
A
#
# COMPACT_ATOMS: atom_id res chain seq x y z
N MET A 1 4.40 8.31 -7.37
CA MET A 1 5.23 8.37 -6.14
C MET A 1 4.97 9.57 -5.21
N GLY A 2 4.33 10.67 -5.63
CA GLY A 2 3.95 11.76 -4.69
C GLY A 2 2.76 11.42 -3.76
N LYS A 3 1.80 10.62 -4.24
CA LYS A 3 0.62 10.19 -3.48
C LYS A 3 0.97 9.32 -2.27
N ILE A 4 1.85 8.32 -2.46
CA ILE A 4 2.38 7.46 -1.37
C ILE A 4 3.02 8.28 -0.25
N ASN A 5 3.84 9.27 -0.61
CA ASN A 5 4.52 10.12 0.35
C ASN A 5 3.53 10.97 1.16
N ASN A 6 2.47 11.49 0.52
CA ASN A 6 1.44 12.24 1.23
C ASN A 6 0.63 11.37 2.19
N GLU A 7 0.24 10.15 1.78
CA GLU A 7 -0.52 9.24 2.64
C GLU A 7 0.31 8.75 3.84
N LEU A 8 1.57 8.34 3.63
CA LEU A 8 2.46 7.94 4.72
C LEU A 8 2.77 9.10 5.68
N ASN A 9 3.03 10.30 5.15
CA ASN A 9 3.26 11.48 5.99
C ASN A 9 2.00 11.88 6.77
N ASN A 10 0.81 11.77 6.17
CA ASN A 10 -0.45 12.02 6.86
C ASN A 10 -0.67 11.00 7.98
N PHE A 11 -0.33 9.74 7.75
CA PHE A 11 -0.46 8.67 8.75
C PHE A 11 0.44 8.92 9.97
N PHE A 12 1.73 9.21 9.75
CA PHE A 12 2.70 9.43 10.84
C PHE A 12 2.65 10.84 11.46
N ARG A 13 1.84 11.76 10.91
CA ARG A 13 1.50 13.02 11.60
C ARG A 13 0.68 12.79 12.84
N ASP A 14 -0.05 11.68 12.94
CA ASP A 14 -0.73 11.33 14.17
C ASP A 14 0.30 11.03 15.27
N ASN A 15 0.23 11.78 16.37
CA ASN A 15 1.13 11.61 17.51
C ASN A 15 0.98 10.23 18.17
N GLN A 16 -0.21 9.62 18.12
CA GLN A 16 -0.46 8.29 18.66
C GLN A 16 0.31 7.25 17.84
N GLU A 17 0.09 7.24 16.53
CA GLU A 17 0.75 6.29 15.62
C GLU A 17 2.28 6.47 15.63
N PHE A 18 2.77 7.71 15.78
CA PHE A 18 4.21 7.98 15.93
C PHE A 18 4.78 7.54 17.29
N ALA A 19 4.08 7.83 18.39
CA ALA A 19 4.52 7.42 19.74
C ALA A 19 4.58 5.90 19.84
N ASP A 20 3.58 5.19 19.31
CA ASP A 20 3.51 3.74 19.30
C ASP A 20 4.70 3.14 18.53
N LEU A 21 5.06 3.75 17.41
CA LEU A 21 6.21 3.34 16.62
C LEU A 21 7.54 3.53 17.37
N VAL A 22 7.78 4.69 17.97
CA VAL A 22 9.05 4.95 18.68
C VAL A 22 9.15 4.13 19.97
N ASN A 23 8.06 4.04 20.74
CA ASN A 23 7.97 3.17 21.92
C ASN A 23 8.31 1.73 21.59
N LEU A 24 7.93 1.28 20.41
CA LEU A 24 8.31 -0.03 19.99
C LEU A 24 9.80 -0.17 19.68
N TYR A 25 10.29 0.64 18.73
CA TYR A 25 11.61 0.45 18.15
C TYR A 25 12.74 0.84 19.12
N VAL A 26 12.52 1.87 19.93
CA VAL A 26 13.52 2.41 20.85
C VAL A 26 13.33 1.88 22.27
N TYR A 27 12.08 1.66 22.68
CA TYR A 27 11.74 1.27 24.06
C TYR A 27 11.16 -0.15 24.16
N HIS A 28 11.34 -0.97 23.12
CA HIS A 28 11.00 -2.40 23.10
C HIS A 28 9.55 -2.71 23.51
N GLY A 29 8.62 -1.84 23.14
CA GLY A 29 7.19 -1.98 23.40
C GLY A 29 6.72 -1.38 24.73
N GLU A 30 7.62 -0.83 25.54
CA GLU A 30 7.22 -0.06 26.71
C GLU A 30 6.65 1.30 26.31
N LYS A 31 5.49 1.66 26.88
CA LYS A 31 4.79 2.93 26.62
C LYS A 31 5.47 4.10 27.33
N VAL A 32 6.66 4.46 26.87
CA VAL A 32 7.52 5.50 27.45
C VAL A 32 7.15 6.91 26.96
N ILE A 33 6.95 7.05 25.64
CA ILE A 33 6.51 8.28 24.98
C ILE A 33 4.99 8.31 24.99
N ARG A 34 4.43 9.42 25.47
CA ARG A 34 3.00 9.67 25.32
C ARG A 34 2.73 10.53 24.09
N PRO A 35 1.65 10.26 23.34
CA PRO A 35 1.29 11.05 22.17
C PRO A 35 1.19 12.55 22.46
N GLU A 36 0.69 12.92 23.64
CA GLU A 36 0.51 14.31 24.04
C GLU A 36 1.83 15.02 24.36
N GLU A 37 2.93 14.28 24.44
CA GLU A 37 4.28 14.79 24.68
C GLU A 37 5.07 15.01 23.40
N LEU A 38 4.49 14.75 22.23
CA LEU A 38 5.09 14.95 20.92
C LEU A 38 4.58 16.22 20.23
N GLU A 39 5.48 16.90 19.55
CA GLU A 39 5.22 18.09 18.74
C GLU A 39 5.82 17.90 17.35
N ASP A 40 5.16 18.41 16.31
CA ASP A 40 5.68 18.32 14.95
C ASP A 40 6.97 19.14 14.81
N GLU A 41 8.03 18.49 14.33
CA GLU A 41 9.20 19.19 13.81
C GLU A 41 9.00 19.34 12.30
N GLY A 42 9.07 20.57 11.79
CA GLY A 42 8.87 20.86 10.36
C GLY A 42 9.84 20.10 9.44
N GLN A 43 9.68 20.27 8.12
CA GLN A 43 10.55 19.61 7.13
C GLN A 43 12.03 19.86 7.40
N VAL A 44 12.79 18.77 7.50
CA VAL A 44 14.25 18.81 7.66
C VAL A 44 14.88 18.91 6.27
N ILE A 45 15.39 20.09 5.93
CA ILE A 45 16.15 20.32 4.70
C ILE A 45 17.62 20.04 4.99
N TYR A 46 18.20 19.02 4.34
CA TYR A 46 19.64 18.80 4.43
C TYR A 46 20.36 19.60 3.32
N PRO A 47 21.55 20.15 3.61
CA PRO A 47 22.38 20.76 2.59
C PRO A 47 22.85 19.72 1.57
N GLU A 48 23.13 20.18 0.35
CA GLU A 48 23.64 19.36 -0.77
C GLU A 48 24.85 18.53 -0.33
N ASP A 49 24.91 17.28 -0.80
CA ASP A 49 26.06 16.43 -0.55
C ASP A 49 27.33 17.01 -1.22
N HIS A 50 28.51 16.44 -0.92
CA HIS A 50 29.78 16.89 -1.52
C HIS A 50 29.85 16.72 -3.06
N LYS A 51 28.82 16.14 -3.68
CA LYS A 51 28.69 15.95 -5.13
C LYS A 51 27.63 16.87 -5.76
N GLY A 52 27.01 17.76 -4.98
CA GLY A 52 25.98 18.69 -5.47
C GLY A 52 24.64 18.01 -5.77
N GLN A 53 24.42 16.78 -5.29
CA GLN A 53 23.10 16.14 -5.38
C GLN A 53 22.22 16.61 -4.21
N LYS A 54 21.05 17.14 -4.57
CA LYS A 54 19.95 17.30 -3.63
C LYS A 54 19.37 15.93 -3.34
N HIS A 55 19.56 15.44 -2.12
CA HIS A 55 18.75 14.35 -1.60
C HIS A 55 17.39 14.93 -1.20
N GLU A 56 16.40 14.77 -2.07
CA GLU A 56 15.01 14.98 -1.70
C GLU A 56 14.60 13.82 -0.78
N LEU A 57 14.57 14.09 0.54
CA LEU A 57 14.26 13.10 1.57
C LEU A 57 12.78 12.73 1.52
N ARG A 58 12.54 11.79 0.64
CA ARG A 58 11.29 11.08 0.44
C ARG A 58 11.11 10.17 1.66
N ASN A 59 10.16 10.48 2.54
CA ASN A 59 9.60 9.62 3.61
C ASN A 59 10.05 9.83 5.09
N ASP A 60 10.75 10.90 5.47
CA ASP A 60 11.09 11.12 6.89
C ASP A 60 9.99 11.90 7.64
N VAL A 61 9.40 11.29 8.67
CA VAL A 61 8.61 12.03 9.67
C VAL A 61 9.46 12.30 10.89
N SER A 62 9.53 13.57 11.29
CA SER A 62 10.26 14.02 12.48
C SER A 62 9.30 14.61 13.52
N LYS A 63 9.44 14.17 14.77
CA LYS A 63 8.70 14.75 15.91
C LYS A 63 9.64 15.03 17.06
N ARG A 64 9.36 16.10 17.79
CA ARG A 64 10.10 16.51 18.97
C ARG A 64 9.27 16.23 20.22
N HIS A 65 9.90 15.54 21.16
CA HIS A 65 9.38 15.39 22.50
C HIS A 65 9.50 16.70 23.28
N LYS A 66 8.53 17.01 24.15
CA LYS A 66 8.53 18.21 25.03
C LYS A 66 9.76 18.36 25.92
N ARG A 67 10.50 17.27 26.15
CA ARG A 67 11.78 17.26 26.90
C ARG A 67 12.99 17.59 26.03
N GLY A 68 12.79 17.99 24.77
CA GLY A 68 13.83 18.44 23.84
C GLY A 68 14.49 17.34 23.00
N LEU A 69 14.01 16.09 23.07
CA LEU A 69 14.52 14.98 22.26
C LEU A 69 13.78 14.93 20.92
N SER A 70 14.50 14.87 19.80
CA SER A 70 13.91 14.75 18.46
C SER A 70 14.03 13.32 17.94
N TYR A 71 12.92 12.79 17.44
CA TYR A 71 12.81 11.48 16.81
C TYR A 71 12.64 11.66 15.30
N ARG A 72 13.44 10.93 14.51
CA ARG A 72 13.34 10.88 13.06
C ARG A 72 13.17 9.44 12.63
N LEU A 73 12.13 9.17 11.87
CA LEU A 73 11.81 7.82 11.43
C LEU A 73 12.55 7.47 10.13
N PHE A 74 13.49 6.53 10.20
CA PHE A 74 14.02 5.78 9.07
C PHE A 74 13.48 4.34 9.17
N CYS A 75 12.79 3.83 8.15
CA CYS A 75 12.00 2.58 8.22
C CYS A 75 12.70 1.37 7.52
N LEU A 76 12.68 0.07 7.92
CA LEU A 76 12.12 -0.74 9.05
C LEU A 76 12.76 -2.16 9.10
N GLU A 77 12.91 -2.74 10.30
CA GLU A 77 13.24 -4.20 10.45
C GLU A 77 12.29 -5.01 11.36
N HIS A 78 11.34 -4.43 12.12
CA HIS A 78 10.58 -5.18 13.16
C HIS A 78 9.06 -4.86 13.22
N ALA A 79 8.32 -5.14 12.15
CA ALA A 79 6.86 -4.86 12.05
C ALA A 79 5.97 -5.65 13.04
N GLU A 80 6.37 -6.85 13.47
CA GLU A 80 5.53 -7.79 14.25
C GLU A 80 5.26 -7.36 15.69
N SER A 81 6.07 -6.43 16.21
CA SER A 81 5.95 -5.97 17.59
C SER A 81 5.07 -4.71 17.71
N CYS A 82 4.62 -4.12 16.59
CA CYS A 82 3.73 -2.94 16.60
C CYS A 82 2.33 -3.27 17.12
N GLU A 83 1.82 -2.46 18.04
CA GLU A 83 0.40 -2.41 18.39
C GLU A 83 -0.40 -1.67 17.30
N GLY A 84 -1.71 -1.90 17.24
CA GLY A 84 -2.59 -1.19 16.30
C GLY A 84 -2.50 -1.66 14.83
N GLN A 85 -3.02 -0.83 13.91
CA GLN A 85 -3.11 -1.18 12.48
C GLN A 85 -1.84 -0.82 11.69
N LEU A 86 -0.92 -0.06 12.29
CA LEU A 86 0.37 0.28 11.71
C LEU A 86 1.18 -0.97 11.33
N LYS A 87 1.14 -2.02 12.17
CA LYS A 87 1.81 -3.30 11.89
C LYS A 87 1.47 -3.89 10.52
N TYR A 88 0.25 -3.67 10.02
CA TYR A 88 -0.22 -4.16 8.73
C TYR A 88 0.40 -3.38 7.55
N VAL A 89 0.58 -2.07 7.70
CA VAL A 89 1.25 -1.20 6.73
C VAL A 89 2.73 -1.52 6.66
N LEU A 90 3.38 -1.67 7.81
CA LEU A 90 4.80 -2.02 7.89
C LEU A 90 5.08 -3.41 7.33
N LYS A 91 4.18 -4.38 7.59
CA LYS A 91 4.29 -5.71 6.98
C LYS A 91 4.23 -5.63 5.47
N LEU A 92 3.30 -4.88 4.87
CA LEU A 92 3.27 -4.69 3.41
C LEU A 92 4.52 -4.02 2.85
N LEU A 93 5.05 -3.00 3.54
CA LEU A 93 6.31 -2.36 3.15
C LEU A 93 7.49 -3.35 3.08
N GLN A 94 7.54 -4.31 4.00
CA GLN A 94 8.57 -5.35 4.03
C GLN A 94 8.46 -6.37 2.89
N LEU A 95 7.31 -6.48 2.24
CA LEU A 95 7.08 -7.44 1.16
C LEU A 95 7.52 -6.90 -0.21
N ASP A 96 8.04 -5.66 -0.28
CA ASP A 96 8.61 -5.04 -1.50
C ASP A 96 7.74 -5.19 -2.76
N GLN A 97 6.42 -5.05 -2.59
CA GLN A 97 5.43 -5.24 -3.66
C GLN A 97 5.44 -6.63 -4.34
N ASP A 98 6.01 -7.67 -3.70
CA ASP A 98 5.82 -9.06 -4.14
C ASP A 98 4.34 -9.42 -4.02
N ARG A 99 3.66 -9.45 -5.17
CA ARG A 99 2.23 -9.71 -5.26
C ARG A 99 1.81 -11.02 -4.60
N HIS A 100 2.63 -12.08 -4.72
CA HIS A 100 2.28 -13.37 -4.13
C HIS A 100 2.42 -13.34 -2.60
N ALA A 101 3.50 -12.72 -2.10
CA ALA A 101 3.70 -12.56 -0.67
C ALA A 101 2.63 -11.66 -0.04
N VAL A 102 2.30 -10.55 -0.69
CA VAL A 102 1.21 -9.63 -0.31
C VAL A 102 -0.12 -10.36 -0.21
N TYR A 103 -0.48 -11.12 -1.25
CA TYR A 103 -1.73 -11.87 -1.27
C TYR A 103 -1.78 -12.91 -0.14
N LYS A 104 -0.68 -13.64 0.07
CA LYS A 104 -0.59 -14.65 1.13
C LYS A 104 -0.75 -14.04 2.52
N GLU A 105 -0.09 -12.92 2.79
CA GLU A 105 -0.18 -12.21 4.06
C GLU A 105 -1.61 -11.69 4.31
N VAL A 106 -2.16 -10.94 3.35
CA VAL A 106 -3.46 -10.28 3.50
C VAL A 106 -4.60 -11.29 3.56
N SER A 107 -4.56 -12.34 2.74
CA SER A 107 -5.60 -13.39 2.75
C SER A 107 -5.47 -14.32 3.94
N GLY A 108 -4.27 -14.46 4.51
CA GLY A 108 -3.98 -15.31 5.66
C GLY A 108 -4.38 -14.71 7.01
N ASN A 109 -4.67 -13.42 7.07
CA ASN A 109 -4.94 -12.71 8.32
C ASN A 109 -6.26 -11.90 8.26
N SER A 110 -7.27 -12.33 9.02
CA SER A 110 -8.62 -11.75 9.01
C SER A 110 -8.68 -10.29 9.46
N GLU A 111 -7.66 -9.80 10.15
CA GLU A 111 -7.59 -8.42 10.61
C GLU A 111 -7.55 -7.40 9.45
N TYR A 112 -7.01 -7.82 8.31
CA TYR A 112 -6.99 -7.02 7.07
C TYR A 112 -8.39 -6.75 6.50
N ARG A 113 -9.44 -7.38 7.03
CA ARG A 113 -10.83 -7.19 6.57
C ARG A 113 -11.54 -6.01 7.23
N ASN A 114 -10.97 -5.45 8.30
CA ASN A 114 -11.62 -4.45 9.15
C ASN A 114 -10.69 -3.28 9.47
N LEU A 115 -10.03 -2.74 8.45
CA LEU A 115 -9.09 -1.63 8.59
C LEU A 115 -9.81 -0.28 8.62
N LYS A 116 -9.18 0.70 9.26
CA LYS A 116 -9.59 2.11 9.17
C LYS A 116 -9.39 2.59 7.71
N PRO A 117 -10.19 3.55 7.22
CA PRO A 117 -10.03 4.13 5.88
C PRO A 117 -8.62 4.65 5.62
N GLU A 118 -8.02 5.31 6.60
CA GLU A 118 -6.68 5.90 6.50
C GLU A 118 -5.62 4.80 6.29
N THR A 119 -5.70 3.71 7.05
CA THR A 119 -4.82 2.55 6.87
C THR A 119 -4.99 1.95 5.47
N GLY A 120 -6.24 1.78 5.02
CA GLY A 120 -6.56 1.25 3.70
C GLY A 120 -6.01 2.11 2.56
N LYS A 121 -6.12 3.44 2.66
CA LYS A 121 -5.57 4.40 1.69
C LYS A 121 -4.04 4.33 1.60
N VAL A 122 -3.35 4.25 2.73
CA VAL A 122 -1.89 4.08 2.75
C VAL A 122 -1.50 2.77 2.08
N MET A 123 -2.17 1.66 2.42
CA MET A 123 -1.90 0.35 1.84
C MET A 123 -2.19 0.32 0.34
N SER A 124 -3.28 0.93 -0.12
CA SER A 124 -3.58 1.11 -1.54
C SER A 124 -2.47 1.85 -2.27
N ALA A 125 -2.02 2.98 -1.71
CA ALA A 125 -0.93 3.75 -2.28
C ALA A 125 0.36 2.93 -2.37
N LEU A 126 0.69 2.16 -1.34
CA LEU A 126 1.86 1.27 -1.33
C LEU A 126 1.80 0.20 -2.43
N LEU A 127 0.62 -0.37 -2.68
CA LEU A 127 0.43 -1.37 -3.72
C LEU A 127 0.44 -0.76 -5.13
N GLY A 128 0.04 0.51 -5.26
CA GLY A 128 0.13 1.25 -6.51
C GLY A 128 -0.73 0.66 -7.64
N ASN A 129 -1.80 -0.06 -7.31
CA ASN A 129 -2.69 -0.68 -8.28
C ASN A 129 -4.04 0.08 -8.37
N PRO A 130 -4.47 0.51 -9.56
CA PRO A 130 -5.71 1.29 -9.73
C PRO A 130 -7.00 0.58 -9.30
N SER A 131 -7.09 -0.75 -9.42
CA SER A 131 -8.29 -1.50 -9.01
C SER A 131 -8.38 -1.66 -7.51
N VAL A 132 -7.23 -1.84 -6.83
CA VAL A 132 -7.18 -1.74 -5.37
C VAL A 132 -7.63 -0.35 -4.91
N GLU A 133 -7.10 0.71 -5.52
CA GLU A 133 -7.46 2.09 -5.20
C GLU A 133 -8.96 2.36 -5.35
N ARG A 134 -9.55 1.99 -6.49
CA ARG A 134 -10.98 2.14 -6.75
C ARG A 134 -11.84 1.40 -5.72
N CYS A 135 -11.48 0.14 -5.43
CA CYS A 135 -12.19 -0.68 -4.45
C CYS A 135 -12.11 -0.08 -3.02
N ILE A 136 -10.98 0.53 -2.67
CA ILE A 136 -10.79 1.20 -1.38
C ILE A 136 -11.61 2.48 -1.29
N GLU A 137 -11.62 3.29 -2.36
CA GLU A 137 -12.41 4.53 -2.43
C GLU A 137 -13.91 4.27 -2.31
N GLU A 138 -14.42 3.22 -2.97
CA GLU A 138 -15.81 2.78 -2.84
C GLU A 138 -16.15 2.40 -1.39
N GLN A 139 -15.33 1.57 -0.75
CA GLN A 139 -15.52 1.13 0.64
C GLN A 139 -15.45 2.29 1.64
N CYS A 140 -14.63 3.31 1.39
CA CYS A 140 -14.55 4.49 2.25
C CYS A 140 -15.86 5.31 2.28
N ASN A 141 -16.69 5.19 1.24
CA ASN A 141 -17.95 5.93 1.13
C ASN A 141 -19.16 5.16 1.71
N GLU A 142 -18.97 3.92 2.16
CA GLU A 142 -20.02 3.08 2.75
C GLU A 142 -20.28 3.43 4.23
N GLU A 143 -21.53 3.24 4.70
CA GLU A 143 -21.90 3.45 6.11
C GLU A 143 -21.10 2.52 7.03
N GLY A 144 -20.28 3.10 7.89
CA GLY A 144 -19.39 2.38 8.82
C GLY A 144 -17.91 2.49 8.49
N GLY A 145 -17.53 2.94 7.29
CA GLY A 145 -16.19 3.39 6.94
C GLY A 145 -15.07 2.40 7.29
N LYS A 146 -15.26 1.10 7.05
CA LYS A 146 -14.19 0.10 7.22
C LYS A 146 -13.74 -0.44 5.88
N VAL A 147 -12.46 -0.76 5.80
CA VAL A 147 -11.81 -1.28 4.61
C VAL A 147 -11.52 -2.77 4.77
N ASN A 148 -11.93 -3.54 3.76
CA ASN A 148 -11.59 -4.94 3.56
C ASN A 148 -10.54 -5.08 2.44
N MET A 149 -9.28 -5.26 2.84
CA MET A 149 -8.17 -5.43 1.90
C MET A 149 -8.25 -6.76 1.14
N CYS A 150 -8.83 -7.82 1.71
CA CYS A 150 -8.98 -9.10 1.00
C CYS A 150 -9.84 -8.90 -0.25
N LYS A 151 -10.97 -8.19 -0.12
CA LYS A 151 -11.86 -7.85 -1.25
C LYS A 151 -11.11 -7.05 -2.31
N ALA A 152 -10.33 -6.05 -1.90
CA ALA A 152 -9.55 -5.23 -2.83
C ALA A 152 -8.48 -6.05 -3.59
N LEU A 153 -7.84 -7.04 -2.94
CA LEU A 153 -6.90 -7.93 -3.60
C LEU A 153 -7.57 -8.98 -4.50
N GLU A 154 -8.78 -9.45 -4.17
CA GLU A 154 -9.57 -10.33 -5.03
C GLU A 154 -9.92 -9.64 -6.36
N ASP A 155 -10.29 -8.36 -6.30
CA ASP A 155 -10.56 -7.56 -7.51
C ASP A 155 -9.30 -7.36 -8.35
N TRP A 156 -8.15 -7.10 -7.71
CA TRP A 156 -6.86 -7.03 -8.40
C TRP A 156 -6.49 -8.37 -9.08
N GLU A 157 -6.67 -9.51 -8.39
CA GLU A 157 -6.38 -10.82 -8.97
C GLU A 157 -7.29 -11.12 -10.17
N ARG A 158 -8.55 -10.71 -10.11
CA ARG A 158 -9.53 -10.88 -11.19
C ARG A 158 -9.14 -10.08 -12.42
N GLU A 159 -8.79 -8.81 -12.26
CA GLU A 159 -8.33 -7.95 -13.36
C GLU A 159 -7.07 -8.51 -14.02
N ALA A 160 -6.08 -8.95 -13.23
CA ALA A 160 -4.86 -9.54 -13.76
C ALA A 160 -5.13 -10.82 -14.58
N LYS A 161 -6.10 -11.64 -14.17
CA LYS A 161 -6.53 -12.83 -14.94
C LYS A 161 -7.23 -12.44 -16.24
N GLN A 162 -8.07 -11.40 -16.23
CA GLN A 162 -8.74 -10.90 -17.43
C GLN A 162 -7.73 -10.34 -18.43
N GLN A 163 -6.80 -9.50 -17.97
CA GLN A 163 -5.70 -8.97 -18.80
C GLN A 163 -4.86 -10.11 -19.41
N GLY A 164 -4.46 -11.10 -18.60
CA GLY A 164 -3.69 -12.24 -19.09
C GLY A 164 -4.45 -13.09 -20.12
N LYS A 165 -5.77 -13.23 -19.98
CA LYS A 165 -6.62 -13.88 -20.99
C LYS A 165 -6.69 -13.08 -22.28
N ALA A 166 -6.90 -11.76 -22.19
CA ALA A 166 -6.95 -10.87 -23.35
C ALA A 166 -5.60 -10.84 -24.10
N GLU A 167 -4.49 -10.70 -23.39
CA GLU A 167 -3.14 -10.79 -23.97
C GLU A 167 -2.88 -12.16 -24.61
N GLY A 168 -3.38 -13.24 -24.00
CA GLY A 168 -3.32 -14.59 -24.54
C GLY A 168 -4.02 -14.70 -25.90
N VAL A 169 -5.26 -14.22 -25.99
CA VAL A 169 -6.02 -14.18 -27.26
C VAL A 169 -5.26 -13.35 -28.31
N LYS A 170 -4.83 -12.14 -27.95
CA LYS A 170 -4.06 -11.26 -28.85
C LYS A 170 -2.79 -11.94 -29.36
N SER A 171 -2.04 -12.63 -28.49
CA SER A 171 -0.83 -13.34 -28.88
C SER A 171 -1.11 -14.53 -29.81
N LEU A 172 -2.24 -15.24 -29.66
CA LEU A 172 -2.64 -16.32 -30.57
C LEU A 172 -2.98 -15.77 -31.97
N ILE A 173 -3.67 -14.64 -32.04
CA ILE A 173 -4.03 -13.98 -33.30
C ILE A 173 -2.76 -13.46 -33.98
N GLU A 174 -1.96 -12.64 -33.28
CA GLU A 174 -0.83 -11.93 -33.88
C GLU A 174 0.35 -12.83 -34.23
N LYS A 175 0.67 -13.82 -33.39
CA LYS A 175 1.88 -14.66 -33.56
C LYS A 175 1.62 -15.98 -34.25
N LEU A 176 0.42 -16.54 -34.09
CA LEU A 176 0.07 -17.85 -34.63
C LEU A 176 -0.97 -17.79 -35.75
N GLY A 177 -1.53 -16.60 -36.04
CA GLY A 177 -2.48 -16.41 -37.13
C GLY A 177 -3.82 -17.13 -36.91
N VAL A 178 -4.18 -17.38 -35.64
CA VAL A 178 -5.45 -18.01 -35.26
C VAL A 178 -6.57 -16.96 -35.35
N ASP A 179 -7.75 -17.35 -35.83
CA ASP A 179 -8.92 -16.47 -35.81
C ASP A 179 -9.41 -16.18 -34.39
N VAL A 180 -10.16 -15.09 -34.21
CA VAL A 180 -10.55 -14.60 -32.87
C VAL A 180 -11.47 -15.58 -32.15
N GLU A 181 -12.38 -16.23 -32.86
CA GLU A 181 -13.29 -17.23 -32.31
C GLU A 181 -12.50 -18.42 -31.76
N LYS A 182 -11.54 -18.94 -32.55
CA LYS A 182 -10.73 -20.07 -32.13
C LYS A 182 -9.75 -19.70 -31.02
N ALA A 183 -9.19 -18.50 -31.04
CA ALA A 183 -8.33 -18.00 -29.97
C ALA A 183 -9.09 -17.87 -28.65
N CYS A 184 -10.31 -17.32 -28.67
CA CYS A 184 -11.17 -17.22 -27.49
C CYS A 184 -11.54 -18.60 -26.94
N GLU A 185 -11.89 -19.56 -27.81
CA GLU A 185 -12.16 -20.95 -27.43
C GLU A 185 -10.96 -21.59 -26.71
N LEU A 186 -9.74 -21.43 -27.24
CA LEU A 186 -8.51 -21.98 -26.67
C LEU A 186 -8.17 -21.39 -25.29
N ILE A 187 -8.46 -20.09 -25.09
CA ILE A 187 -8.22 -19.38 -23.82
C ILE A 187 -9.36 -19.61 -22.81
N GLY A 188 -10.52 -20.11 -23.27
CA GLY A 188 -11.69 -20.36 -22.44
C GLY A 188 -12.41 -19.07 -22.05
N ILE A 189 -12.62 -18.17 -23.01
CA ILE A 189 -13.46 -16.97 -22.90
C ILE A 189 -14.35 -16.83 -24.14
N THR A 190 -15.39 -16.00 -24.07
CA THR A 190 -16.21 -15.66 -25.24
C THR A 190 -15.63 -14.47 -26.02
N VAL A 191 -16.05 -14.32 -27.27
CA VAL A 191 -15.64 -13.16 -28.10
C VAL A 191 -16.21 -11.87 -27.52
N GLU A 192 -17.41 -11.90 -26.92
CA GLU A 192 -17.99 -10.76 -26.22
C GLU A 192 -17.16 -10.38 -24.98
N GLU A 193 -16.75 -11.36 -24.17
CA GLU A 193 -15.87 -11.12 -23.02
C GLU A 193 -14.53 -10.51 -23.47
N TYR A 194 -13.92 -11.04 -24.53
CA TYR A 194 -12.69 -10.49 -25.10
C TYR A 194 -12.87 -9.06 -25.60
N SER A 195 -13.96 -8.79 -26.32
CA SER A 195 -14.27 -7.45 -26.85
C SER A 195 -14.47 -6.42 -25.73
N GLN A 196 -15.09 -6.83 -24.62
CA GLN A 196 -15.23 -5.98 -23.43
C GLN A 196 -13.87 -5.64 -22.81
N MET A 197 -12.99 -6.65 -22.66
CA MET A 197 -11.65 -6.46 -22.11
C MET A 197 -10.78 -5.54 -23.00
N GLU A 198 -10.89 -5.62 -24.33
CA GLU A 198 -10.14 -4.73 -25.24
C GLU A 198 -10.58 -3.26 -25.16
N MET A 199 -11.85 -2.98 -24.84
CA MET A 199 -12.32 -1.60 -24.70
C MET A 199 -11.81 -0.90 -23.42
N GLU A 200 -11.32 -1.67 -22.45
CA GLU A 200 -10.85 -1.19 -21.15
C GLU A 200 -9.31 -1.05 -21.07
N LEU A 201 -8.58 -1.50 -22.10
CA LEU A 201 -7.12 -1.40 -22.27
C LEU A 201 -6.70 -0.10 -22.96
#